data_AF-V2UJR3-F1
#
_entry.id   AF-V2UJR3-F1
#
_cell.length_a   1.000
_cell.length_b   1.000
_cell.length_c   1.000
_cell.angle_alpha   90.00
_cell.angle_beta   90.00
_cell.angle_gamma   90.00
#
_symmetry.space_group_name_H-M   'P 1'
#
loop_
_entity.id
_entity.type
_entity.pdbx_description
1 polymer ?
#
loop_
_entity_poly.entity_id
_entity_poly.type
_entity_poly.pdbx_seq_one_letter_code
_entity_poly.pdbx_strand_id
1 'polypeptide(L)'
;MTWLGTALAFIGLVLLTGNGISNISLSYGQTLTLICAFVIALEIILIGYFAGKVNLRRVTVIQLAVASCLSFVSMPIVGERNIPDFSWQLSILVLSLGLASALIQFVMNWAQRMVDPTRAAIIYSGEPVWAGVFGRIAGERLPLLALFGGCLVVLGVLVSELKFKLLEKKKES
;
A
#
# COMPACT_ATOMS: atom_id res chain seq x y z
N MET A 1 -8.65 -0.34 -19.91
CA MET A 1 -8.07 -1.48 -19.19
C MET A 1 -7.67 -1.12 -17.77
N THR A 2 -6.94 -0.02 -17.53
CA THR A 2 -6.67 0.45 -16.14
C THR A 2 -7.94 0.63 -15.31
N TRP A 3 -8.97 1.30 -15.83
CA TRP A 3 -10.28 1.41 -15.16
C TRP A 3 -10.95 0.06 -14.84
N LEU A 4 -10.82 -0.91 -15.75
CA LEU A 4 -11.36 -2.26 -15.55
C LEU A 4 -10.57 -3.01 -14.47
N GLY A 5 -9.24 -2.90 -14.49
CA GLY A 5 -8.36 -3.45 -13.45
C GLY A 5 -8.61 -2.82 -12.09
N THR A 6 -8.83 -1.50 -12.02
CA THR A 6 -9.22 -0.79 -10.80
C THR A 6 -10.55 -1.29 -10.27
N ALA A 7 -11.58 -1.44 -11.12
CA ALA A 7 -12.87 -1.95 -10.70
C ALA A 7 -12.77 -3.40 -10.16
N LEU A 8 -12.02 -4.27 -10.85
CA LEU A 8 -11.77 -5.64 -10.41
C LEU A 8 -11.03 -5.69 -9.08
N ALA A 9 -9.95 -4.92 -8.93
CA ALA A 9 -9.19 -4.86 -7.68
C ALA A 9 -10.03 -4.30 -6.53
N PHE A 10 -10.84 -3.27 -6.77
CA PHE A 10 -11.72 -2.70 -5.76
C PHE A 10 -12.78 -3.70 -5.29
N ILE A 11 -13.46 -4.38 -6.22
CA ILE A 11 -14.45 -5.43 -5.87
C ILE A 11 -13.75 -6.58 -5.12
N GLY A 12 -12.58 -6.99 -5.59
CA GLY A 12 -11.78 -8.03 -4.93
C GLY A 12 -11.42 -7.68 -3.49
N LEU A 13 -10.97 -6.43 -3.25
CA LEU A 13 -10.68 -5.93 -1.91
C LEU A 13 -11.92 -5.90 -1.01
N VAL A 14 -13.07 -5.41 -1.52
CA VAL A 14 -14.33 -5.42 -0.75
C VAL A 14 -14.69 -6.83 -0.30
N LEU A 15 -14.59 -7.82 -1.20
CA LEU A 15 -14.87 -9.22 -0.86
C LEU A 15 -13.82 -9.82 0.10
N LEU A 16 -12.55 -9.46 -0.07
CA LEU A 16 -11.44 -9.93 0.76
C LEU A 16 -11.55 -9.44 2.21
N THR A 17 -12.01 -8.20 2.42
CA THR A 17 -12.21 -7.65 3.76
C THR A 17 -13.33 -8.34 4.55
N GLY A 18 -14.24 -9.06 3.88
CA GLY A 18 -15.31 -9.84 4.53
C GLY A 18 -16.38 -9.01 5.26
N ASN A 19 -16.19 -7.69 5.38
CA ASN A 19 -17.14 -6.75 5.97
C ASN A 19 -18.24 -6.46 4.95
N GLY A 20 -19.22 -7.37 4.87
CA GLY A 20 -20.35 -7.25 3.94
C GLY A 20 -20.93 -5.83 3.86
N ILE A 21 -21.43 -5.47 2.67
CA ILE A 21 -21.88 -4.11 2.31
C ILE A 21 -22.89 -3.53 3.32
N SER A 22 -23.61 -4.39 4.04
CA SER A 22 -24.57 -4.02 5.09
C SER A 22 -23.97 -3.40 6.35
N ASN A 23 -22.65 -3.53 6.58
CA ASN A 23 -21.96 -2.95 7.75
C ASN A 23 -21.14 -1.70 7.40
N ILE A 24 -21.39 -1.09 6.23
CA ILE A 24 -20.77 0.19 5.88
C ILE A 24 -21.43 1.30 6.71
N SER A 25 -20.82 1.59 7.86
CA SER A 25 -21.04 2.83 8.60
C SER A 25 -19.95 3.85 8.25
N LEU A 26 -20.16 5.10 8.65
CA LEU A 26 -19.18 6.18 8.50
C LEU A 26 -18.74 6.60 9.91
N SER A 27 -18.04 5.70 10.57
CA SER A 27 -17.45 5.94 11.89
C SER A 27 -16.23 6.86 11.79
N TYR A 28 -15.82 7.43 12.92
CA TYR A 28 -14.64 8.29 13.00
C TYR A 28 -13.38 7.65 12.38
N GLY A 29 -13.14 6.36 12.65
CA GLY A 29 -11.99 5.64 12.09
C GLY A 29 -12.06 5.43 10.58
N GLN A 30 -13.25 5.19 10.03
CA GLN A 30 -13.45 5.06 8.58
C GLN A 30 -13.24 6.39 7.86
N THR A 31 -13.70 7.50 8.44
CA THR A 31 -13.42 8.85 7.90
C THR A 31 -11.91 9.13 7.88
N LEU A 32 -11.20 8.83 8.97
CA LEU A 32 -9.75 8.99 9.04
C LEU A 32 -9.03 8.13 7.99
N THR A 33 -9.51 6.89 7.79
CA THR A 33 -8.95 5.97 6.78
C THR A 33 -9.16 6.49 5.36
N LEU A 34 -10.32 7.07 5.05
CA LEU A 34 -10.59 7.69 3.75
C LEU A 34 -9.70 8.91 3.50
N ILE A 35 -9.50 9.76 4.51
CA ILE A 35 -8.58 10.90 4.43
C ILE A 35 -7.15 10.41 4.21
N CYS A 36 -6.72 9.40 4.96
CA CYS A 36 -5.40 8.77 4.79
C CYS A 36 -5.22 8.23 3.36
N ALA A 37 -6.19 7.47 2.85
CA ALA A 37 -6.15 6.94 1.48
C ALA A 37 -6.01 8.05 0.43
N PHE A 38 -6.70 9.18 0.61
CA PHE A 38 -6.55 10.34 -0.28
C PHE A 38 -5.14 10.95 -0.22
N VAL A 39 -4.58 11.13 0.98
CA VAL A 39 -3.23 11.67 1.18
C VAL A 39 -2.17 10.73 0.58
N ILE A 40 -2.28 9.43 0.80
CA ILE A 40 -1.38 8.43 0.21
C ILE A 40 -1.49 8.40 -1.32
N ALA A 41 -2.70 8.53 -1.87
CA ALA A 41 -2.87 8.64 -3.32
C ALA A 41 -2.18 9.89 -3.89
N LEU A 42 -2.27 11.02 -3.20
CA LEU A 42 -1.55 12.24 -3.57
C LEU A 42 -0.03 12.04 -3.50
N GLU A 43 0.47 11.37 -2.45
CA GLU A 43 1.88 11.03 -2.32
C GLU A 43 2.36 10.18 -3.52
N ILE A 44 1.63 9.13 -3.88
CA ILE A 44 1.95 8.28 -5.04
C ILE A 44 2.03 9.09 -6.34
N ILE A 45 1.08 10.02 -6.56
CA ILE A 45 1.06 10.90 -7.74
C ILE A 45 2.28 11.83 -7.73
N LEU A 46 2.59 12.44 -6.59
CA LEU A 46 3.73 13.36 -6.45
C LEU A 46 5.06 12.65 -6.66
N ILE A 47 5.26 11.48 -6.04
CA ILE A 47 6.47 10.68 -6.25
C ILE A 47 6.60 10.36 -7.73
N GLY A 48 5.55 9.85 -8.38
CA GLY A 48 5.57 9.56 -9.81
C GLY A 48 5.86 10.78 -10.69
N TYR A 49 5.33 11.96 -10.35
CA TYR A 49 5.60 13.20 -11.09
C TYR A 49 7.04 13.69 -10.96
N PHE A 50 7.65 13.51 -9.79
CA PHE A 50 9.06 13.85 -9.55
C PHE A 50 10.02 12.69 -9.87
N ALA A 51 9.50 11.51 -10.19
CA ALA A 51 10.27 10.32 -10.47
C ALA A 51 11.22 10.59 -11.65
N GLY A 52 12.53 10.54 -11.40
CA GLY A 52 13.58 10.80 -12.40
C GLY A 52 14.06 12.26 -12.50
N LYS A 53 13.38 13.22 -11.87
CA LYS A 53 13.83 14.63 -11.77
C LYS A 53 14.76 14.87 -10.56
N VAL A 54 14.74 13.96 -9.60
CA VAL A 54 15.41 14.09 -8.30
C VAL A 54 16.17 12.83 -7.92
N ASN A 55 17.11 12.96 -6.99
CA ASN A 55 17.84 11.82 -6.45
C ASN A 55 16.97 11.01 -5.48
N LEU A 56 16.60 9.80 -5.88
CA LEU A 56 15.78 8.85 -5.12
C LEU A 56 16.22 8.63 -3.67
N ARG A 57 17.53 8.48 -3.44
CA ARG A 57 18.06 8.20 -2.10
C ARG A 57 17.77 9.37 -1.16
N ARG A 58 17.98 10.59 -1.65
CA ARG A 58 17.70 11.82 -0.87
C ARG A 58 16.22 11.96 -0.55
N VAL A 59 15.35 11.71 -1.53
CA VAL A 59 13.89 11.76 -1.33
C VAL A 59 13.45 10.74 -0.30
N THR A 60 13.93 9.51 -0.39
CA THR A 60 13.57 8.43 0.56
C THR A 60 13.98 8.80 1.98
N VAL A 61 15.20 9.32 2.18
CA VAL A 61 15.68 9.77 3.49
C VAL A 61 14.80 10.90 4.04
N ILE A 62 14.45 11.89 3.21
CA ILE A 62 13.59 13.00 3.63
C ILE A 62 12.18 12.49 4.00
N GLN A 63 11.58 11.62 3.20
CA GLN A 63 10.27 11.03 3.51
C GLN A 63 10.27 10.29 4.84
N LEU A 64 11.26 9.43 5.06
CA LEU A 64 11.38 8.68 6.32
C LEU A 64 11.64 9.60 7.51
N ALA A 65 12.47 10.63 7.35
CA ALA A 65 12.74 11.60 8.41
C ALA A 65 11.49 12.43 8.77
N VAL A 66 10.76 12.91 7.77
CA VAL A 66 9.50 13.65 7.97
C VAL A 66 8.44 12.76 8.59
N ALA A 67 8.25 11.54 8.08
CA ALA A 67 7.30 10.57 8.63
C ALA A 67 7.63 10.23 10.10
N SER A 68 8.91 10.00 10.41
CA SER A 68 9.36 9.74 11.77
C SER A 68 9.08 10.93 12.69
N CYS A 69 9.47 12.13 12.28
CA CYS A 69 9.24 13.35 13.07
C CYS A 69 7.75 13.59 13.33
N LEU A 70 6.90 13.51 12.29
CA LEU A 70 5.46 13.68 12.42
C LEU A 70 4.82 12.60 13.30
N SER A 71 5.32 11.36 13.26
CA SER A 71 4.84 10.27 14.12
C SER A 71 5.17 10.52 15.60
N PHE A 72 6.37 11.03 15.91
CA PHE A 72 6.71 11.38 17.29
C PHE A 72 5.92 12.62 17.78
N VAL A 73 5.67 13.59 16.90
CA VAL A 73 4.85 14.77 17.23
C VAL A 73 3.38 14.41 17.45
N SER A 74 2.86 13.40 16.74
CA SER A 74 1.47 12.96 16.89
C SER A 74 1.23 12.08 18.13
N MET A 75 2.27 11.44 18.68
CA MET A 75 2.20 10.60 19.88
C MET A 75 1.37 11.20 21.04
N PRO A 76 1.63 12.45 21.52
CA PRO A 76 0.84 13.05 22.60
C PRO A 76 -0.60 13.40 22.19
N ILE A 77 -0.87 13.62 20.91
CA ILE A 77 -2.20 13.96 20.37
C ILE A 77 -3.13 12.74 20.48
N VAL A 78 -2.59 11.54 20.27
CA VAL A 78 -3.33 10.26 20.35
C VAL A 78 -3.44 9.76 21.80
N GLY A 79 -2.82 10.45 22.76
CA GLY A 79 -2.89 10.12 24.19
C GLY A 79 -1.78 9.18 24.68
N GLU A 80 -0.86 8.79 23.79
CA GLU A 80 0.34 8.02 24.14
C GLU A 80 1.39 8.98 24.71
N ARG A 81 1.46 9.09 26.05
CA ARG A 81 2.36 10.03 26.72
C ARG A 81 3.61 9.38 27.32
N ASN A 82 3.62 8.06 27.41
CA ASN A 82 4.69 7.31 28.06
C ASN A 82 5.48 6.53 27.01
N ILE A 83 6.79 6.71 27.02
CA ILE A 83 7.71 5.88 26.25
C ILE A 83 7.87 4.56 27.03
N PRO A 84 7.70 3.39 26.38
CA PRO A 84 7.89 2.11 27.06
C PRO A 84 9.31 1.95 27.57
N ASP A 85 9.47 1.20 28.67
CA ASP A 85 10.78 0.91 29.24
C ASP A 85 11.70 0.20 28.25
N PHE A 86 13.00 0.42 28.40
CA PHE A 86 13.99 -0.17 27.52
C PHE A 86 13.93 -1.71 27.57
N SER A 87 13.73 -2.32 26.41
CA SER A 87 13.76 -3.76 26.22
C SER A 87 14.59 -4.09 25.00
N TRP A 88 15.46 -5.09 25.13
CA TRP A 88 16.28 -5.56 24.02
C TRP A 88 15.42 -6.12 22.89
N GLN A 89 14.36 -6.84 23.23
CA GLN A 89 13.38 -7.36 22.27
C GLN A 89 12.70 -6.23 21.49
N LEU A 90 12.22 -5.19 22.19
CA LEU A 90 11.60 -4.03 21.54
C LEU A 90 12.59 -3.29 20.64
N SER A 91 13.84 -3.15 21.08
CA SER A 91 14.89 -2.48 20.30
C SER A 91 15.20 -3.22 18.99
N ILE A 92 15.30 -4.55 19.03
CA ILE A 92 15.47 -5.39 17.82
C ILE A 92 14.26 -5.24 16.89
N LEU A 93 13.03 -5.28 17.43
CA LEU A 93 11.82 -5.12 16.63
C LEU A 93 11.76 -3.76 15.95
N VAL A 94 12.00 -2.66 16.68
CA VAL A 94 12.01 -1.30 16.13
C VAL A 94 13.08 -1.14 15.06
N LEU A 95 14.30 -1.64 15.29
CA LEU A 95 15.38 -1.57 14.30
C LEU A 95 15.04 -2.39 13.04
N SER A 96 14.54 -3.61 13.21
CA SER A 96 14.20 -4.49 12.08
C SER A 96 13.04 -3.93 11.24
N LEU A 97 11.97 -3.47 11.88
CA LEU A 97 10.85 -2.83 11.20
C LEU A 97 11.25 -1.50 10.55
N GLY A 98 12.07 -0.69 11.22
CA GLY A 98 12.59 0.56 10.66
C GLY A 98 13.44 0.33 9.40
N LEU A 99 14.33 -0.67 9.43
CA LEU A 99 15.12 -1.06 8.26
C LEU A 99 14.27 -1.63 7.13
N ALA A 100 13.27 -2.46 7.46
CA ALA A 100 12.32 -2.99 6.48
C ALA A 100 11.53 -1.87 5.80
N SER A 101 11.00 -0.91 6.58
CA SER A 101 10.30 0.27 6.06
C SER A 101 11.20 1.11 5.15
N ALA A 102 12.46 1.31 5.52
CA ALA A 102 13.41 2.05 4.69
C ALA A 102 13.68 1.35 3.34
N LEU A 103 13.82 0.02 3.37
CA LEU A 103 13.99 -0.80 2.16
C LEU A 103 12.74 -0.73 1.28
N ILE A 104 11.55 -0.93 1.85
CA ILE A 104 10.27 -0.90 1.14
C ILE A 104 10.08 0.48 0.48
N GLN A 105 10.25 1.57 1.23
CA GLN A 105 10.09 2.92 0.71
C GLN A 105 11.08 3.22 -0.43
N PHE A 106 12.33 2.77 -0.30
CA PHE A 106 13.33 2.92 -1.36
C PHE A 106 12.92 2.18 -2.64
N VAL A 107 12.47 0.93 -2.51
CA VAL A 107 12.02 0.11 -3.64
C VAL A 107 10.78 0.70 -4.29
N MET A 108 9.81 1.19 -3.51
CA MET A 108 8.60 1.84 -4.01
C MET A 108 8.93 3.11 -4.81
N ASN A 109 9.77 3.99 -4.26
CA ASN A 109 10.22 5.19 -4.96
C ASN A 109 10.97 4.87 -6.26
N TRP A 110 11.81 3.83 -6.23
CA TRP A 110 12.53 3.37 -7.41
C TRP A 110 11.59 2.80 -8.47
N ALA A 111 10.63 1.96 -8.07
CA ALA A 111 9.66 1.34 -8.97
C ALA A 111 8.75 2.37 -9.65
N GLN A 112 8.34 3.42 -8.94
CA GLN A 112 7.51 4.50 -9.49
C GLN A 112 8.23 5.37 -10.54
N ARG A 113 9.55 5.21 -10.74
CA ARG A 113 10.24 5.77 -11.92
C ARG A 113 9.97 5.01 -13.20
N MET A 114 9.58 3.75 -13.09
CA MET A 114 9.41 2.84 -14.22
C MET A 114 7.93 2.54 -14.50
N VAL A 115 7.05 2.85 -13.54
CA VAL A 115 5.63 2.49 -13.56
C VAL A 115 4.78 3.72 -13.27
N ASP A 116 3.75 3.94 -14.10
CA ASP A 116 2.80 5.04 -13.92
C ASP A 116 2.10 4.97 -12.54
N PRO A 117 1.78 6.12 -11.90
CA PRO A 117 1.15 6.18 -10.57
C PRO A 117 -0.11 5.31 -10.43
N THR A 118 -0.99 5.32 -11.43
CA THR A 118 -2.23 4.52 -11.42
C THR A 118 -1.92 3.02 -11.36
N ARG A 119 -0.87 2.57 -12.06
CA ARG A 119 -0.50 1.14 -12.07
C ARG A 119 0.19 0.76 -10.76
N ALA A 120 1.07 1.61 -10.24
CA ALA A 120 1.67 1.40 -8.93
C ALA A 120 0.60 1.22 -7.84
N ALA A 121 -0.45 2.07 -7.85
CA ALA A 121 -1.57 1.94 -6.92
C ALA A 121 -2.34 0.60 -7.07
N ILE A 122 -2.56 0.13 -8.30
CA ILE A 122 -3.19 -1.18 -8.55
C ILE A 122 -2.28 -2.32 -8.03
N ILE A 123 -0.96 -2.24 -8.23
CA ILE A 123 -0.01 -3.22 -7.70
C ILE A 123 -0.03 -3.22 -6.16
N TYR A 124 -0.04 -2.04 -5.52
CA TYR A 124 -0.08 -1.92 -4.07
C TYR A 124 -1.38 -2.47 -3.47
N SER A 125 -2.49 -2.40 -4.21
CA SER A 125 -3.75 -3.05 -3.81
C SER A 125 -3.65 -4.57 -3.67
N GLY A 126 -2.56 -5.18 -4.14
CA GLY A 126 -2.24 -6.60 -3.96
C GLY A 126 -1.73 -6.97 -2.56
N GLU A 127 -1.33 -6.02 -1.72
CA GLU A 127 -0.81 -6.29 -0.37
C GLU A 127 -1.74 -7.18 0.47
N PRO A 128 -3.07 -6.93 0.53
CA PRO A 128 -3.98 -7.77 1.30
C PRO A 128 -4.04 -9.23 0.84
N VAL A 129 -3.73 -9.51 -0.43
CA VAL A 129 -3.66 -10.88 -0.95
C VAL A 129 -2.48 -11.61 -0.30
N TRP A 130 -1.32 -10.96 -0.23
CA TRP A 130 -0.14 -11.50 0.46
C TRP A 130 -0.40 -11.65 1.95
N ALA A 131 -1.02 -10.66 2.59
CA ALA A 131 -1.43 -10.75 3.99
C ALA A 131 -2.33 -11.97 4.24
N GLY A 132 -3.30 -12.23 3.35
CA GLY A 132 -4.14 -13.43 3.43
C GLY A 132 -3.36 -14.74 3.30
N VAL A 133 -2.39 -14.81 2.39
CA VAL A 133 -1.51 -15.99 2.24
C VAL A 133 -0.69 -16.24 3.51
N PHE A 134 -0.06 -15.19 4.06
CA PHE A 134 0.71 -15.32 5.30
C PHE A 134 -0.17 -15.64 6.51
N GLY A 135 -1.35 -15.03 6.62
CA GLY A 135 -2.34 -15.37 7.65
C GLY A 135 -2.74 -16.85 7.58
N ARG A 136 -2.95 -17.38 6.37
CA ARG A 136 -3.23 -18.82 6.19
C ARG A 136 -2.08 -19.71 6.62
N ILE A 137 -0.84 -19.35 6.30
CA ILE A 137 0.35 -20.08 6.75
C ILE A 137 0.48 -20.03 8.27
N ALA A 138 0.11 -18.91 8.90
CA ALA A 138 0.04 -18.75 10.35
C ALA A 138 -1.14 -19.49 11.01
N GLY A 139 -1.99 -20.17 10.24
CA GLY A 139 -3.09 -21.01 10.74
C GLY A 139 -4.47 -20.35 10.70
N GLU A 140 -4.59 -19.12 10.20
CA GLU A 140 -5.89 -18.46 10.06
C GLU A 140 -6.78 -19.17 9.02
N ARG A 141 -8.10 -19.11 9.25
CA ARG A 141 -9.08 -19.65 8.32
C ARG A 141 -9.47 -18.56 7.32
N LEU A 142 -9.14 -18.80 6.04
CA LEU A 142 -9.60 -17.97 4.95
C LEU A 142 -10.99 -18.44 4.50
N PRO A 143 -12.05 -17.60 4.60
CA PRO A 143 -13.34 -17.94 4.02
C PRO A 143 -13.23 -18.01 2.49
N LEU A 144 -14.09 -18.80 1.83
CA LEU A 144 -14.08 -18.91 0.36
C LEU A 144 -14.24 -17.55 -0.34
N LEU A 145 -14.99 -16.63 0.28
CA LEU A 145 -15.17 -15.28 -0.24
C LEU A 145 -13.85 -14.49 -0.27
N ALA A 146 -12.98 -14.69 0.72
CA ALA A 146 -11.66 -14.07 0.76
C ALA A 146 -10.75 -14.62 -0.34
N LEU A 147 -10.77 -15.93 -0.58
CA LEU A 147 -10.02 -16.53 -1.70
C LEU A 147 -10.47 -15.98 -3.05
N PHE A 148 -11.79 -15.87 -3.25
CA PHE A 148 -12.36 -15.30 -4.48
C PHE A 148 -12.00 -13.81 -4.63
N GLY A 149 -12.09 -13.03 -3.55
CA GLY A 149 -11.65 -11.63 -3.52
C GLY A 149 -10.18 -11.48 -3.89
N GLY A 150 -9.31 -12.32 -3.32
CA GLY A 150 -7.88 -12.34 -3.64
C GLY A 150 -7.61 -12.65 -5.11
N CYS A 151 -8.32 -13.62 -5.70
CA CYS A 151 -8.24 -13.91 -7.13
C CYS A 151 -8.64 -12.71 -8.00
N LEU A 152 -9.69 -11.97 -7.63
CA LEU A 152 -10.12 -10.77 -8.35
C LEU A 152 -9.09 -9.65 -8.29
N VAL A 153 -8.41 -9.46 -7.15
CA VAL A 153 -7.30 -8.49 -7.03
C VAL A 153 -6.16 -8.86 -7.98
N VAL A 154 -5.73 -10.13 -7.98
CA VAL A 154 -4.68 -10.61 -8.90
C VAL A 154 -5.08 -10.41 -10.36
N LEU A 155 -6.32 -10.74 -10.72
CA LEU A 155 -6.85 -10.50 -12.06
C LEU A 155 -6.89 -8.99 -12.40
N GLY A 156 -7.25 -8.13 -11.46
CA GLY A 156 -7.24 -6.68 -11.63
C GLY A 156 -5.85 -6.14 -11.97
N VAL A 157 -4.82 -6.63 -11.27
CA VAL A 157 -3.41 -6.33 -11.57
C VAL A 157 -3.02 -6.79 -12.97
N LEU A 158 -3.30 -8.05 -13.32
CA LEU A 158 -2.97 -8.62 -14.64
C LEU A 158 -3.65 -7.87 -15.80
N VAL A 159 -4.93 -7.54 -15.66
CA VAL A 159 -5.72 -6.79 -16.65
C VAL A 159 -5.18 -5.36 -16.82
N SER A 160 -4.67 -4.76 -15.75
CA SER A 160 -4.09 -3.42 -15.82
C SER A 160 -2.77 -3.38 -16.61
N GLU A 161 -1.99 -4.47 -16.57
CA GLU A 161 -0.71 -4.62 -17.30
C GLU A 161 -0.87 -4.92 -18.80
N LEU A 162 -1.94 -5.63 -19.18
CA LEU A 162 -2.18 -6.08 -20.58
C LEU A 162 -2.21 -4.94 -21.62
N LYS A 163 -2.57 -3.70 -21.25
CA LYS A 163 -2.59 -2.56 -22.19
C LYS A 163 -1.19 -2.13 -22.63
N PHE A 164 -0.17 -2.28 -21.77
CA PHE A 164 1.20 -1.85 -22.11
C PHE A 164 1.76 -2.73 -23.23
N LYS A 165 1.65 -4.06 -23.10
CA LYS A 165 2.06 -5.00 -24.15
C LYS A 165 1.37 -4.75 -25.49
N LEU A 166 0.08 -4.39 -25.47
CA LEU A 166 -0.67 -4.08 -26.70
C LEU A 166 -0.27 -2.74 -27.33
N LEU A 167 0.09 -1.73 -26.52
CA LEU A 167 0.53 -0.42 -27.00
C LEU A 167 2.01 -0.41 -27.46
N GLU A 168 2.89 -1.15 -26.78
CA GLU A 168 4.28 -1.37 -27.22
C GLU A 168 4.30 -2.12 -28.56
N LYS A 169 3.54 -3.21 -28.67
CA LYS A 169 3.45 -4.01 -29.91
C LYS A 169 2.87 -3.22 -31.09
N LYS A 170 2.04 -2.21 -30.84
CA LYS A 170 1.52 -1.31 -31.89
C LYS A 170 2.52 -0.20 -32.29
N LYS A 171 3.54 0.05 -31.47
CA LYS A 171 4.59 1.05 -31.75
C LYS A 171 5.80 0.43 -32.46
N GLU A 172 5.96 -0.88 -32.38
CA GLU A 172 6.97 -1.69 -33.08
C GLU A 172 6.47 -2.32 -34.41
N SER A 173 5.20 -2.13 -34.76
CA SER A 173 4.57 -2.54 -36.03
C SER A 173 4.25 -1.33 -36.89
#